data_AF-A0A7H4P2N0-F1
#
_entry.id   AF-A0A7H4P2N0-F1
#
_cell.length_a   1.000
_cell.length_b   1.000
_cell.length_c   1.000
_cell.angle_alpha   90.00
_cell.angle_beta   90.00
_cell.angle_gamma   90.00
#
_symmetry.space_group_name_H-M   'P 1'
#
loop_
_entity.id
_entity.type
_entity.pdbx_description
1 polymer ?
#
loop_
_entity_poly.entity_id
_entity_poly.type
_entity_poly.pdbx_seq_one_letter_code
_entity_poly.pdbx_strand_id
1 'polypeptide(L)'
;MTQEKLQAADIIAIGCHGQTVWHEPTGDAPHTLQIGDNNQIAARTGVTVVGDFRRRDMALGGQGAPLVPAFHHALLAHPVERRMVLNIGGIANLSLLAPGVPVRGYDTGPGNMLMDAWIWRQCGKPYDKDAQWASEGKVVLPLLQDMLSDPWFALTGAEEYRSRIL
;
A
#
# COMPACT_ATOMS: atom_id res chain seq x y z
N MET A 1 -7.58 -23.07 -5.16
CA MET A 1 -7.50 -24.28 -6.02
C MET A 1 -8.85 -24.98 -6.08
N THR A 2 -9.39 -25.51 -4.97
CA THR A 2 -10.68 -26.24 -4.95
C THR A 2 -11.87 -25.45 -5.51
N GLN A 3 -12.05 -24.20 -5.08
CA GLN A 3 -13.17 -23.34 -5.54
C GLN A 3 -13.14 -23.11 -7.06
N GLU A 4 -11.97 -22.79 -7.60
CA GLU A 4 -11.75 -22.54 -9.04
C GLU A 4 -11.50 -23.84 -9.84
N LYS A 5 -11.56 -25.01 -9.20
CA LYS A 5 -11.30 -26.33 -9.79
C LYS A 5 -9.93 -26.44 -10.50
N LEU A 6 -8.91 -25.77 -9.97
CA LEU A 6 -7.53 -25.82 -10.45
C LEU A 6 -6.68 -26.77 -9.59
N GLN A 7 -5.65 -27.33 -10.20
CA GLN A 7 -4.59 -28.12 -9.57
C GLN A 7 -3.32 -27.29 -9.41
N ALA A 8 -2.38 -27.76 -8.57
CA ALA A 8 -1.09 -27.09 -8.38
C ALA A 8 -0.30 -26.94 -9.70
N ALA A 9 -0.37 -27.94 -10.57
CA ALA A 9 0.28 -27.93 -11.88
C ALA A 9 -0.26 -26.86 -12.84
N ASP A 10 -1.47 -26.35 -12.60
CA ASP A 10 -2.06 -25.27 -13.40
C ASP A 10 -1.52 -23.89 -12.99
N ILE A 11 -0.78 -23.80 -11.87
CA ILE A 11 -0.30 -22.55 -11.30
C ILE A 11 1.21 -22.45 -11.49
N ILE A 12 1.65 -21.45 -12.26
CA ILE A 12 3.07 -21.21 -12.50
C ILE A 12 3.80 -20.85 -11.20
N ALA A 13 3.24 -19.91 -10.43
CA ALA A 13 3.80 -19.47 -9.15
C ALA A 13 2.75 -18.75 -8.29
N ILE A 14 3.03 -18.67 -7.00
CA ILE A 14 2.33 -17.81 -6.04
C ILE A 14 3.18 -16.56 -5.80
N GLY A 15 2.63 -15.38 -6.04
CA GLY A 15 3.20 -14.12 -5.56
C GLY A 15 2.76 -13.86 -4.12
N CYS A 16 3.66 -13.98 -3.15
CA CYS A 16 3.36 -13.77 -1.74
C CYS A 16 4.07 -12.51 -1.22
N HIS A 17 3.30 -11.43 -1.01
CA HIS A 17 3.83 -10.24 -0.35
C HIS A 17 4.18 -10.50 1.12
N GLY A 18 3.43 -11.38 1.78
CA GLY A 18 3.46 -11.56 3.22
C GLY A 18 2.71 -10.46 3.97
N GLN A 19 2.87 -10.44 5.28
CA GLN A 19 2.30 -9.44 6.19
C GLN A 19 3.40 -8.49 6.63
N THR A 20 3.29 -7.19 6.33
CA THR A 20 4.21 -6.19 6.86
C THR A 20 4.07 -6.12 8.38
N VAL A 21 5.19 -6.30 9.08
CA VAL A 21 5.33 -6.07 10.53
C VAL A 21 6.08 -4.78 10.80
N TRP A 22 7.05 -4.44 9.95
CA TRP A 22 7.83 -3.22 10.07
C TRP A 22 8.22 -2.65 8.71
N HIS A 23 8.28 -1.33 8.61
CA HIS A 23 8.70 -0.64 7.41
C HIS A 23 9.31 0.72 7.78
N GLU A 24 10.64 0.78 7.75
CA GLU A 24 11.42 1.95 8.08
C GLU A 24 12.44 2.18 6.96
N PRO A 25 12.01 2.78 5.83
CA PRO A 25 12.89 3.01 4.69
C PRO A 25 13.78 4.25 4.88
N THR A 26 13.54 5.03 5.93
CA THR A 26 14.36 6.16 6.34
C THR A 26 14.78 5.96 7.80
N GLY A 27 16.08 5.97 8.09
CA GLY A 27 16.62 5.78 9.43
C GLY A 27 18.10 5.40 9.37
N ASP A 28 18.70 5.14 10.53
CA ASP A 28 20.12 4.75 10.61
C ASP A 28 20.39 3.39 9.96
N ALA A 29 19.38 2.52 9.95
CA ALA A 29 19.39 1.22 9.29
C ALA A 29 18.09 1.01 8.49
N PRO A 30 18.00 1.54 7.27
CA PRO A 30 16.81 1.38 6.43
C PRO A 30 16.46 -0.10 6.22
N HIS A 31 15.27 -0.51 6.64
CA HIS A 31 14.82 -1.88 6.49
C HIS A 31 13.29 -2.02 6.40
N THR A 32 12.86 -3.22 6.00
CA THR A 32 11.45 -3.61 6.05
C THR A 32 11.34 -5.10 6.35
N LEU A 33 10.27 -5.48 7.04
CA LEU A 33 10.00 -6.84 7.46
C LEU A 33 8.59 -7.24 7.05
N GLN A 34 8.52 -8.24 6.17
CA GLN A 34 7.29 -8.98 5.87
C GLN A 34 7.42 -10.40 6.43
N ILE A 35 6.43 -10.85 7.20
CA ILE A 35 6.34 -12.23 7.68
C ILE A 35 5.39 -13.04 6.80
N GLY A 36 5.50 -14.36 6.87
CA GLY A 36 4.82 -15.29 5.98
C GLY A 36 5.85 -16.22 5.37
N ASP A 37 5.99 -17.41 5.93
CA ASP A 37 7.04 -18.35 5.53
C ASP A 37 6.75 -18.91 4.13
N ASN A 38 7.44 -18.37 3.13
CA ASN A 38 7.34 -18.82 1.74
C ASN A 38 7.66 -20.31 1.58
N ASN A 39 8.51 -20.88 2.45
CA ASN A 39 8.83 -22.31 2.42
C ASN A 39 7.62 -23.15 2.86
N GLN A 40 6.93 -22.73 3.91
CA GLN A 40 5.69 -23.38 4.35
C GLN A 40 4.59 -23.27 3.30
N ILE A 41 4.46 -22.11 2.64
CA ILE A 41 3.48 -21.93 1.56
C ILE A 41 3.81 -22.87 0.39
N ALA A 42 5.08 -22.92 -0.04
CA ALA A 42 5.51 -23.80 -1.13
C ALA A 42 5.28 -25.28 -0.78
N ALA A 43 5.70 -25.71 0.41
CA ALA A 43 5.56 -27.10 0.87
C ALA A 43 4.09 -27.53 0.98
N ARG A 44 3.19 -26.64 1.43
CA ARG A 44 1.76 -26.95 1.60
C ARG A 44 0.97 -26.91 0.31
N THR A 45 1.40 -26.11 -0.67
CA THR A 45 0.66 -25.93 -1.93
C THR A 45 1.22 -26.75 -3.08
N GLY A 46 2.49 -27.18 -3.01
CA GLY A 46 3.20 -27.79 -4.13
C GLY A 46 3.51 -26.83 -5.27
N VAL A 47 3.35 -25.52 -5.05
CA VAL A 47 3.56 -24.47 -6.06
C VAL A 47 4.76 -23.61 -5.68
N THR A 48 5.54 -23.22 -6.68
CA THR A 48 6.66 -22.27 -6.50
C THR A 48 6.16 -20.95 -5.91
N VAL A 49 6.83 -20.46 -4.86
CA VAL A 49 6.47 -19.18 -4.22
C VAL A 49 7.55 -18.15 -4.51
N VAL A 50 7.13 -16.99 -5.00
CA VAL A 50 7.95 -15.79 -5.14
C VAL A 50 7.45 -14.78 -4.12
N GLY A 51 8.34 -14.29 -3.25
CA GLY A 51 8.00 -13.30 -2.23
C GLY A 51 9.17 -12.41 -1.88
N ASP A 52 9.08 -11.69 -0.76
CA ASP A 52 10.09 -10.71 -0.31
C ASP A 52 10.38 -9.61 -1.36
N PHE A 53 9.30 -9.06 -1.94
CA PHE A 53 9.41 -8.12 -3.06
C PHE A 53 10.07 -6.78 -2.70
N ARG A 54 10.02 -6.37 -1.43
CA ARG A 54 10.43 -5.02 -1.00
C ARG A 54 11.93 -4.91 -0.72
N ARG A 55 12.53 -5.94 -0.13
CA ARG A 55 13.91 -5.87 0.37
C ARG A 55 14.94 -5.66 -0.73
N ARG A 56 14.67 -6.13 -1.95
CA ARG A 56 15.56 -5.88 -3.10
C ARG A 56 15.59 -4.40 -3.51
N ASP A 57 14.44 -3.74 -3.54
CA ASP A 57 14.36 -2.31 -3.86
C ASP A 57 15.13 -1.49 -2.81
N MET A 58 14.91 -1.80 -1.52
CA MET A 58 15.64 -1.18 -0.42
C MET A 58 17.16 -1.42 -0.47
N ALA A 59 17.60 -2.62 -0.84
CA ALA A 59 19.02 -2.93 -1.00
C ALA A 59 19.69 -2.11 -2.11
N LEU A 60 18.92 -1.55 -3.05
CA LEU A 60 19.38 -0.67 -4.11
C LEU A 60 19.18 0.82 -3.78
N GLY A 61 18.88 1.16 -2.52
CA GLY A 61 18.64 2.53 -2.07
C GLY A 61 17.21 3.04 -2.32
N GLY A 62 16.31 2.17 -2.80
CA GLY A 62 14.89 2.47 -2.89
C GLY A 62 14.19 2.44 -1.53
N GLN A 63 12.88 2.70 -1.54
CA GLN A 63 12.08 2.72 -0.31
C GLN A 63 11.37 1.40 -0.01
N GLY A 64 11.36 0.45 -0.95
CA GLY A 64 10.56 -0.75 -0.86
C GLY A 64 9.06 -0.52 -1.04
N ALA A 65 8.61 0.70 -1.34
CA ALA A 65 7.20 1.08 -1.52
C ALA A 65 7.04 2.40 -2.30
N PRO A 66 5.90 2.62 -3.00
CA PRO A 66 4.94 1.61 -3.44
C PRO A 66 5.48 0.82 -4.64
N LEU A 67 5.27 -0.51 -4.67
CA LEU A 67 5.72 -1.38 -5.78
C LEU A 67 4.70 -1.48 -6.93
N VAL A 68 3.44 -1.08 -6.68
CA VAL A 68 2.33 -1.14 -7.63
C VAL A 68 2.42 -0.20 -8.85
N PRO A 69 3.16 0.94 -8.86
CA PRO A 69 3.16 1.84 -10.01
C PRO A 69 3.62 1.19 -11.32
N ALA A 70 4.60 0.27 -11.28
CA ALA A 70 5.04 -0.47 -12.46
C ALA A 70 3.91 -1.35 -13.04
N PHE A 71 3.13 -1.99 -12.17
CA PHE A 71 1.97 -2.79 -12.56
C PHE A 71 0.83 -1.91 -13.09
N HIS A 72 0.54 -0.78 -12.43
CA HIS A 72 -0.43 0.20 -12.92
C HIS A 72 -0.05 0.73 -14.30
N HIS A 73 1.22 1.02 -14.55
CA HIS A 73 1.68 1.42 -15.87
C HIS A 73 1.47 0.31 -16.91
N ALA A 74 1.85 -0.93 -16.60
CA ALA A 74 1.68 -2.05 -17.53
C ALA A 74 0.22 -2.29 -17.95
N LEU A 75 -0.73 -2.09 -17.04
CA LEU A 75 -2.15 -2.35 -17.30
C LEU A 75 -2.95 -1.12 -17.75
N LEU A 76 -2.63 0.05 -17.21
CA LEU A 76 -3.50 1.23 -17.26
C LEU A 76 -2.85 2.42 -17.95
N ALA A 77 -1.59 2.35 -18.39
CA ALA A 77 -1.01 3.42 -19.20
C ALA A 77 -1.81 3.61 -20.50
N HIS A 78 -1.82 4.84 -20.99
CA HIS A 78 -2.51 5.21 -22.22
C HIS A 78 -1.60 6.10 -23.06
N PRO A 79 -1.62 6.00 -24.40
CA PRO A 79 -0.74 6.80 -25.26
C PRO A 79 -1.01 8.31 -25.20
N VAL A 80 -2.23 8.73 -24.84
CA VAL A 80 -2.64 10.16 -24.84
C VAL A 80 -3.29 10.63 -23.54
N GLU A 81 -3.80 9.74 -22.70
CA GLU A 81 -4.52 10.13 -21.49
C GLU A 81 -3.57 10.18 -20.31
N ARG A 82 -3.76 11.19 -19.45
CA ARG A 82 -3.17 11.23 -18.12
C ARG A 82 -4.10 10.50 -17.17
N ARG A 83 -3.60 9.49 -16.48
CA ARG A 83 -4.35 8.66 -15.55
C ARG A 83 -3.72 8.71 -14.17
N MET A 84 -4.60 8.64 -13.16
CA MET A 84 -4.21 8.59 -11.77
C MET A 84 -4.89 7.38 -11.15
N VAL A 85 -4.11 6.54 -10.49
CA VAL A 85 -4.63 5.36 -9.79
C VAL A 85 -4.48 5.60 -8.30
N LEU A 86 -5.62 5.76 -7.60
CA LEU A 86 -5.67 5.98 -6.17
C LEU A 86 -6.10 4.67 -5.48
N ASN A 87 -5.24 4.15 -4.62
CA ASN A 87 -5.57 3.07 -3.70
C ASN A 87 -5.82 3.65 -2.31
N ILE A 88 -6.96 3.30 -1.69
CA ILE A 88 -7.33 3.74 -0.33
C ILE A 88 -7.34 2.51 0.58
N GLY A 89 -6.14 2.12 1.05
CA GLY A 89 -5.97 1.07 2.07
C GLY A 89 -5.90 1.69 3.47
N GLY A 90 -5.15 1.07 4.38
CA GLY A 90 -4.82 1.73 5.66
C GLY A 90 -4.08 3.06 5.44
N ILE A 91 -3.09 3.05 4.54
CA ILE A 91 -2.46 4.22 3.92
C ILE A 91 -3.01 4.36 2.50
N ALA A 92 -3.29 5.60 2.08
CA ALA A 92 -3.67 5.93 0.72
C ALA A 92 -2.41 6.22 -0.13
N ASN A 93 -2.40 5.71 -1.36
CA ASN A 93 -1.29 5.93 -2.29
C ASN A 93 -1.77 6.16 -3.72
N LEU A 94 -0.94 6.88 -4.47
CA LEU A 94 -1.25 7.38 -5.80
C LEU A 94 -0.20 6.92 -6.80
N SER A 95 -0.63 6.51 -7.99
CA SER A 95 0.23 6.35 -9.16
C SER A 95 -0.17 7.34 -10.25
N LEU A 96 0.81 8.10 -10.74
CA LEU A 96 0.66 9.08 -11.82
C LEU A 96 1.19 8.48 -13.12
N LEU A 97 0.30 8.30 -14.08
CA LEU A 97 0.59 7.74 -15.40
C LEU A 97 0.35 8.82 -16.45
N ALA A 98 1.42 9.38 -17.00
CA ALA A 98 1.33 10.41 -18.04
C ALA A 98 2.20 10.02 -19.25
N PRO A 99 1.71 10.18 -20.49
CA PRO A 99 2.49 9.87 -21.68
C PRO A 99 3.79 10.68 -21.72
N GLY A 100 4.90 10.01 -22.05
CA GLY A 100 6.22 10.64 -22.17
C GLY A 100 6.87 11.10 -20.87
N VAL A 101 6.28 10.77 -19.71
CA VAL A 101 6.84 11.11 -18.38
C VAL A 101 7.08 9.82 -17.59
N PRO A 102 8.18 9.70 -16.85
CA PRO A 102 8.39 8.57 -15.94
C PRO A 102 7.22 8.42 -14.96
N VAL A 103 6.85 7.17 -14.71
CA VAL A 103 5.83 6.82 -13.72
C VAL A 103 6.28 7.33 -12.36
N ARG A 104 5.36 8.01 -11.67
CA ARG A 104 5.58 8.48 -10.29
C ARG A 104 4.51 7.89 -9.39
N GLY A 105 4.84 7.71 -8.13
CA GLY A 105 3.85 7.35 -7.12
C GLY A 105 4.35 7.68 -5.74
N TYR A 106 3.42 7.88 -4.82
CA TYR A 106 3.73 8.24 -3.44
C TYR A 106 2.52 7.95 -2.55
N ASP A 107 2.79 7.81 -1.26
CA ASP A 107 1.75 7.74 -0.24
C ASP A 107 1.22 9.16 0.01
N THR A 108 -0.09 9.33 0.03
CA THR A 108 -0.72 10.62 0.28
C THR A 108 -0.95 10.87 1.76
N GLY A 109 -0.91 9.82 2.59
CA GLY A 109 -1.20 9.86 4.03
C GLY A 109 -2.21 8.79 4.44
N PRO A 110 -2.92 8.96 5.58
CA PRO A 110 -3.88 7.97 6.06
C PRO A 110 -5.03 7.78 5.06
N GLY A 111 -5.37 6.51 4.80
CA GLY A 111 -6.62 6.11 4.16
C GLY A 111 -7.64 5.74 5.23
N ASN A 112 -7.86 4.44 5.43
CA ASN A 112 -8.86 3.92 6.36
C ASN A 112 -8.34 3.75 7.80
N MET A 113 -7.03 3.67 8.04
CA MET A 113 -6.51 3.19 9.33
C MET A 113 -7.01 3.98 10.56
N LEU A 114 -7.13 5.30 10.43
CA LEU A 114 -7.55 6.16 11.53
C LEU A 114 -9.06 6.06 11.77
N MET A 115 -9.84 5.94 10.69
CA MET A 115 -11.29 5.74 10.76
C MET A 115 -11.63 4.39 11.37
N ASP A 116 -10.94 3.33 10.93
CA ASP A 116 -11.10 1.97 11.45
C ASP A 116 -10.71 1.89 12.93
N ALA A 117 -9.58 2.49 13.32
CA ALA A 117 -9.17 2.58 14.71
C ALA A 117 -10.19 3.34 15.57
N TRP A 118 -10.76 4.42 15.04
CA TRP A 118 -11.73 5.25 15.77
C TRP A 118 -13.05 4.51 16.00
N ILE A 119 -13.64 3.92 14.96
CA ILE A 119 -14.89 3.17 15.12
C ILE A 119 -14.71 1.88 15.92
N TRP A 120 -13.54 1.23 15.83
CA TRP A 120 -13.21 0.12 16.70
C TRP A 120 -13.20 0.54 18.16
N ARG A 121 -12.54 1.66 18.47
CA ARG A 121 -12.48 2.18 19.84
C ARG A 121 -13.84 2.61 20.38
N GLN A 122 -14.69 3.23 19.56
CA GLN A 122 -15.97 3.80 20.02
C GLN A 122 -17.13 2.80 19.97
N CYS A 123 -17.14 1.90 19.01
CA CYS A 123 -18.29 1.03 18.72
C CYS A 123 -17.93 -0.46 18.66
N GLY A 124 -16.66 -0.84 18.82
CA GLY A 124 -16.22 -2.24 18.71
C GLY A 124 -16.35 -2.82 17.30
N LYS A 125 -16.58 -1.98 16.28
CA LYS A 125 -16.74 -2.42 14.88
C LYS A 125 -15.38 -2.36 14.17
N PRO A 126 -15.08 -3.30 13.25
CA PRO A 126 -13.77 -3.33 12.58
C PRO A 126 -13.55 -2.19 11.59
N TYR A 127 -14.62 -1.63 11.00
CA TYR A 127 -14.58 -0.49 10.08
C TYR A 127 -15.95 0.19 10.00
N ASP A 128 -16.00 1.42 9.46
CA ASP A 128 -17.24 2.15 9.21
C ASP A 128 -17.83 1.78 7.84
N LYS A 129 -18.82 0.89 7.86
CA LYS A 129 -19.41 0.36 6.65
C LYS A 129 -20.17 1.46 5.90
N ASP A 130 -19.79 1.68 4.64
CA ASP A 130 -20.39 2.65 3.72
C ASP A 130 -20.40 4.09 4.29
N ALA A 131 -19.45 4.41 5.18
CA ALA A 131 -19.36 5.68 5.90
C ALA A 131 -20.64 6.05 6.69
N GLN A 132 -21.44 5.06 7.09
CA GLN A 132 -22.71 5.30 7.79
C GLN A 132 -22.51 6.15 9.03
N TRP A 133 -21.54 5.81 9.87
CA TRP A 133 -21.29 6.53 11.11
C TRP A 133 -20.66 7.91 10.87
N ALA A 134 -19.69 8.01 9.97
CA ALA A 134 -19.07 9.28 9.60
C ALA A 134 -20.10 10.27 8.99
N SER A 135 -21.05 9.78 8.20
CA SER A 135 -22.06 10.60 7.50
C SER A 135 -23.10 11.23 8.43
N GLU A 136 -23.31 10.66 9.62
CA GLU A 136 -24.17 11.22 10.68
C GLU A 136 -23.48 12.38 11.43
N GLY A 137 -22.14 12.46 11.33
CA GLY A 137 -21.33 13.44 12.02
C GLY A 137 -21.27 14.80 11.31
N LYS A 138 -20.52 15.72 11.92
CA LYS A 138 -20.12 16.99 11.31
C LYS A 138 -18.62 17.14 11.44
N VAL A 139 -17.97 17.59 10.37
CA VAL A 139 -16.53 17.87 10.38
C VAL A 139 -16.22 18.97 11.40
N VAL A 140 -15.32 18.67 12.35
CA VAL A 140 -14.78 19.67 13.27
C VAL A 140 -13.60 20.34 12.59
N LEU A 141 -13.85 21.47 11.92
CA LEU A 141 -12.84 22.16 11.10
C LEU A 141 -11.53 22.48 11.84
N PRO A 142 -11.52 22.95 13.11
CA PRO A 142 -10.27 23.19 13.82
C PRO A 142 -9.42 21.92 13.99
N LEU A 143 -10.05 20.78 14.28
CA LEU A 143 -9.35 19.50 14.40
C LEU A 143 -8.80 19.04 13.05
N LEU A 144 -9.59 19.18 11.97
CA LEU A 144 -9.13 18.84 10.63
C LEU A 144 -7.90 19.66 10.22
N GLN A 145 -7.91 20.97 10.53
CA GLN A 145 -6.79 21.86 10.23
C GLN A 145 -5.53 21.47 11.03
N ASP A 146 -5.69 21.14 12.31
CA ASP A 146 -4.61 20.65 13.17
C ASP A 146 -4.01 19.35 12.61
N MET A 147 -4.86 18.37 12.24
CA MET A 147 -4.39 17.11 11.65
C MET A 147 -3.68 17.30 10.30
N LEU A 148 -4.16 18.21 9.45
CA LEU A 148 -3.54 18.54 8.16
C LEU A 148 -2.25 19.35 8.30
N SER A 149 -1.95 19.87 9.50
CA SER A 149 -0.71 20.60 9.78
C SER A 149 0.50 19.67 10.03
N ASP A 150 0.30 18.35 10.05
CA ASP A 150 1.40 17.40 10.16
C ASP A 150 2.45 17.64 9.05
N PRO A 151 3.76 17.72 9.39
CA PRO A 151 4.83 17.97 8.43
C PRO A 151 4.84 17.02 7.23
N TRP A 152 4.29 15.81 7.38
CA TRP A 152 4.11 14.85 6.29
C TRP A 152 3.43 15.48 5.07
N PHE A 153 2.36 16.25 5.27
CA PHE A 153 1.58 16.83 4.16
C PHE A 153 2.28 18.00 3.46
N ALA A 154 3.34 18.54 4.05
CA ALA A 154 4.17 19.58 3.44
C ALA A 154 5.31 19.03 2.57
N LEU A 155 5.54 17.71 2.57
CA LEU A 155 6.61 17.09 1.78
C LEU A 155 6.28 17.13 0.28
N THR A 156 7.24 17.56 -0.55
CA THR A 156 7.10 17.52 -2.00
C THR A 156 7.40 16.12 -2.52
N GLY A 157 6.36 15.37 -2.91
CA GLY A 157 6.45 14.00 -3.42
C GLY A 157 7.15 13.81 -4.77
N ALA A 158 7.93 14.80 -5.25
CA ALA A 158 8.61 14.77 -6.53
C ALA A 158 10.11 14.42 -6.45
N GLU A 159 10.76 14.56 -5.29
CA GLU A 159 12.21 14.30 -5.18
C GLU A 159 12.57 13.13 -4.27
N GLU A 160 11.72 12.75 -3.32
CA GLU A 160 12.03 11.63 -2.44
C GLU A 160 10.75 10.90 -2.07
N TYR A 161 10.61 9.69 -2.63
CA TYR A 161 9.79 8.65 -2.06
C TYR A 161 10.21 8.55 -0.58
N ARG A 162 9.37 8.97 0.36
CA ARG A 162 9.57 8.76 1.79
C ARG A 162 8.27 8.18 2.29
N SER A 163 8.22 6.89 2.62
CA SER A 163 7.14 6.30 3.41
C SER A 163 7.60 6.22 4.86
N ARG A 164 7.31 7.25 5.65
CA ARG A 164 7.37 7.13 7.12
C ARG A 164 6.03 6.52 7.55
N ILE A 165 6.04 5.24 7.87
CA ILE A 165 4.91 4.62 8.57
C ILE A 165 5.09 4.98 10.05
N LEU A 166 4.08 5.66 10.61
CA LEU A 166 3.92 5.90 12.05
C LEU A 166 3.73 4.57 12.80
#